data_AF-A0A357VC75-F1
#
_entry.id   AF-A0A357VC75-F1
#
_cell.length_a   1.000
_cell.length_b   1.000
_cell.length_c   1.000
_cell.angle_alpha   90.00
_cell.angle_beta   90.00
_cell.angle_gamma   90.00
#
_symmetry.space_group_name_H-M   'P 1'
#
loop_
_entity.id
_entity.type
_entity.pdbx_description
1 polymer ?
#
loop_
_entity_poly.entity_id
_entity_poly.type
_entity_poly.pdbx_seq_one_letter_code
_entity_poly.pdbx_strand_id
1 'polypeptide(L)'
;MTTQQENKTSPFQNNSEPVQNNSEDFSIHTMKTDLESLEKNGVPNLEKNIAPIEKEIPTRPMAAPIQQQKTFSPQSSQQHPFLEKTVSAAPVAPKVETKKEAVAAEIAMPKKRMSVPSSNRNIILTLIVILTISIIGLSGYYFWLTRTPKASSPVVLEPVVETSVQEPVDIISPLEKYSAEKPNYLVINMENISAAEIKTALSNAANDLKDSSAQSIYEFMVVDSNNNPVTLPVFATAAELTLSQKIITALGNDFTLFVYNDNGSIRLGFSTSIQNKESLIKEMQLQENTLSKDVAFMFLDSVPEITTGAFKDGSYNNYKTRYFNMNTQATFSIDYAVTDSKLIIGTSKNTLRAVIDKQLLIINSQEQDGENNGEAYVGNVANPALTETAAVQEAPLLSE
;
A
#
# COMPACT_ATOMS: atom_id res chain seq x y z
N MET A 1 28.92 -50.12 30.09
CA MET A 1 29.10 -48.67 30.22
C MET A 1 27.73 -48.07 30.43
N THR A 2 27.46 -47.66 31.66
CA THR A 2 26.12 -47.32 32.16
C THR A 2 26.10 -45.81 32.38
N THR A 3 25.37 -45.08 31.55
CA THR A 3 25.24 -43.62 31.68
C THR A 3 24.12 -43.30 32.65
N GLN A 4 24.50 -42.72 33.79
CA GLN A 4 23.61 -42.15 34.79
C GLN A 4 22.98 -40.87 34.27
N GLN A 5 21.68 -40.73 34.51
CA GLN A 5 20.86 -39.58 34.12
C GLN A 5 20.64 -38.73 35.39
N GLU A 6 21.27 -37.55 35.44
CA GLU A 6 21.11 -36.59 36.54
C GLU A 6 19.75 -35.91 36.46
N ASN A 7 18.98 -36.06 37.55
CA ASN A 7 17.71 -35.40 37.81
C ASN A 7 17.99 -33.99 38.35
N LYS A 8 17.61 -32.93 37.62
CA LYS A 8 17.60 -31.55 38.14
C LYS A 8 16.19 -31.19 38.61
N THR A 9 16.06 -31.08 39.92
CA THR A 9 14.91 -30.58 40.67
C THR A 9 14.72 -29.08 40.42
N SER A 10 13.52 -28.68 40.01
CA SER A 10 13.12 -27.27 39.81
C SER A 10 12.54 -26.67 41.11
N PRO A 11 12.90 -25.44 41.51
CA PRO A 11 12.52 -24.86 42.80
C PRO A 11 11.28 -23.95 42.77
N PHE A 12 10.34 -24.13 41.82
CA PHE A 12 9.12 -23.33 41.75
C PHE A 12 7.88 -24.14 42.12
N GLN A 13 7.69 -24.38 43.42
CA GLN A 13 6.38 -24.70 43.98
C GLN A 13 5.83 -23.44 44.65
N ASN A 14 4.97 -22.72 43.93
CA ASN A 14 4.15 -21.66 44.51
C ASN A 14 2.74 -22.19 44.69
N ASN A 15 2.33 -22.27 45.96
CA ASN A 15 0.98 -22.55 46.40
C ASN A 15 0.00 -21.59 45.72
N SER A 16 -0.91 -22.15 44.92
CA SER A 16 -2.14 -21.47 44.52
C SER A 16 -3.28 -22.25 45.18
N GLU A 17 -3.89 -21.65 46.20
CA GLU A 17 -5.15 -22.15 46.76
C GLU A 17 -6.23 -22.10 45.66
N PRO A 18 -7.16 -23.07 45.63
CA PRO A 18 -8.25 -23.06 44.67
C PRO A 18 -9.20 -21.91 45.01
N VAL A 19 -9.23 -20.89 44.15
CA VAL A 19 -10.29 -19.87 44.16
C VAL A 19 -11.60 -20.60 43.85
N GLN A 20 -12.45 -20.71 44.87
CA GLN A 20 -13.84 -21.12 44.71
C GLN A 20 -14.53 -20.11 43.81
N ASN A 21 -14.74 -20.53 42.57
CA ASN A 21 -15.53 -19.81 41.59
C ASN A 21 -16.99 -19.90 42.04
N ASN A 22 -17.46 -18.92 42.80
CA ASN A 22 -18.88 -18.73 43.03
C ASN A 22 -19.51 -18.44 41.67
N SER A 23 -20.37 -19.35 41.20
CA SER A 23 -21.26 -19.14 40.09
C SER A 23 -22.32 -18.10 40.48
N GLU A 24 -21.89 -16.85 40.56
CA GLU A 24 -22.79 -15.70 40.53
C GLU A 24 -23.27 -15.53 39.09
N ASP A 25 -24.46 -16.09 38.85
CA ASP A 25 -25.54 -15.50 38.07
C ASP A 25 -25.09 -14.51 36.97
N PHE A 26 -24.69 -15.05 35.82
CA PHE A 26 -24.63 -14.28 34.57
C PHE A 26 -26.05 -13.95 34.14
N SER A 27 -26.68 -12.99 34.79
CA SER A 27 -27.92 -12.39 34.33
C SER A 27 -27.66 -11.73 32.98
N ILE A 28 -28.20 -12.35 31.91
CA ILE A 28 -28.17 -11.79 30.56
C ILE A 28 -29.00 -10.50 30.59
N HIS A 29 -28.31 -9.36 30.73
CA HIS A 29 -28.93 -8.05 30.63
C HIS A 29 -29.40 -7.84 29.18
N THR A 30 -30.71 -7.80 28.99
CA THR A 30 -31.29 -7.41 27.70
C THR A 30 -31.38 -5.90 27.64
N MET A 31 -31.23 -5.31 26.45
CA MET A 31 -31.40 -3.87 26.20
C MET A 31 -32.72 -3.30 26.78
N LYS A 32 -33.74 -4.15 26.91
CA LYS A 32 -35.02 -3.81 27.54
C LYS A 32 -34.87 -3.50 29.04
N THR A 33 -34.05 -4.28 29.75
CA THR A 33 -33.80 -4.10 31.19
C THR A 33 -33.06 -2.78 31.46
N ASP A 34 -32.15 -2.38 30.57
CA ASP A 34 -31.44 -1.09 30.68
C ASP A 34 -32.37 0.09 30.45
N LEU A 35 -33.29 0.00 29.47
CA LEU A 35 -34.30 1.04 29.23
C LEU A 35 -35.26 1.22 30.40
N GLU A 36 -35.72 0.12 31.02
CA GLU A 36 -36.61 0.18 32.20
C GLU A 36 -35.90 0.75 33.45
N SER A 37 -34.57 0.60 33.55
CA SER A 37 -33.79 1.17 34.65
C SER A 37 -33.65 2.70 34.55
N LEU A 38 -33.64 3.25 33.33
CA LEU A 38 -33.59 4.69 33.08
C LEU A 38 -34.92 5.38 33.38
N GLU A 39 -36.06 4.70 33.23
CA GLU A 39 -37.36 5.26 33.63
C GLU A 39 -37.57 5.26 35.15
N LYS A 40 -37.01 4.27 35.87
CA LYS A 40 -37.15 4.18 37.33
C LYS A 40 -36.26 5.17 38.08
N ASN A 41 -35.10 5.49 37.54
CA ASN A 41 -34.18 6.46 38.13
C ASN A 41 -34.40 7.83 37.47
N GLY A 42 -35.51 8.47 37.85
CA GLY A 42 -35.97 9.75 37.32
C GLY A 42 -34.84 10.73 37.02
N VAL A 43 -34.86 11.25 35.80
CA VAL A 43 -33.93 12.26 35.27
C VAL A 43 -33.79 13.40 36.29
N PRO A 44 -32.58 13.68 36.82
CA PRO A 44 -32.39 14.83 37.68
C PRO A 44 -32.76 16.08 36.90
N ASN A 45 -33.77 16.77 37.42
CA ASN A 45 -34.38 17.97 36.86
C ASN A 45 -33.30 19.06 36.73
N LEU A 46 -32.76 19.23 35.53
CA LEU A 46 -31.68 20.17 35.21
C LEU A 46 -32.22 21.54 34.81
N GLU A 47 -33.25 22.01 35.51
CA GLU A 47 -33.88 23.31 35.26
C GLU A 47 -33.85 24.14 36.54
N LYS A 48 -33.18 25.31 36.45
CA LYS A 48 -32.97 26.35 37.49
C LYS A 48 -31.68 26.26 38.31
N ASN A 49 -30.57 26.66 37.67
CA ASN A 49 -29.69 27.67 38.28
C ASN A 49 -28.73 28.24 37.23
N ILE A 50 -29.15 29.29 36.54
CA ILE A 50 -28.24 30.18 35.80
C ILE A 50 -28.20 31.48 36.60
N ALA A 51 -27.20 31.60 37.47
CA ALA A 51 -26.82 32.88 38.05
C ALA A 51 -25.91 33.64 37.05
N PRO A 52 -25.95 34.98 37.02
CA PRO A 52 -25.12 35.77 36.11
C PRO A 52 -23.65 35.66 36.50
N ILE A 53 -22.81 35.18 35.58
CA ILE A 53 -21.35 35.18 35.73
C ILE A 53 -20.86 36.59 35.48
N GLU A 54 -20.60 37.32 36.56
CA GLU A 54 -19.87 38.58 36.56
C GLU A 54 -18.40 38.30 36.24
N LYS A 55 -17.87 39.03 35.26
CA LYS A 55 -16.46 38.97 34.83
C LYS A 55 -15.55 39.48 35.94
N GLU A 56 -14.92 38.58 36.69
CA GLU A 56 -13.69 38.89 37.41
C GLU A 56 -12.49 38.37 36.62
N ILE A 57 -11.71 39.31 36.09
CA ILE A 57 -10.42 39.07 35.46
C ILE A 57 -9.41 38.85 36.60
N PRO A 58 -8.71 37.71 36.68
CA PRO A 58 -7.67 37.54 37.67
C PRO A 58 -6.44 38.38 37.29
N THR A 59 -6.30 39.52 37.96
CA THR A 59 -5.11 40.37 37.94
C THR A 59 -3.95 39.60 38.56
N ARG A 60 -3.10 39.02 37.71
CA ARG A 60 -1.85 38.38 38.12
C ARG A 60 -0.86 39.45 38.58
N PRO A 61 -0.21 39.31 39.75
CA PRO A 61 0.74 40.30 40.24
C PRO A 61 1.98 40.36 39.35
N MET A 62 2.26 41.55 38.82
CA MET A 62 3.53 41.94 38.22
C MET A 62 4.66 41.74 39.23
N ALA A 63 5.52 40.76 39.00
CA ALA A 63 6.85 40.71 39.58
C ALA A 63 7.82 41.54 38.72
N ALA A 64 8.71 42.22 39.42
CA ALA A 64 9.63 43.27 38.98
C ALA A 64 10.68 42.83 37.94
N PRO A 65 11.39 43.79 37.30
CA PRO A 65 12.22 43.55 36.13
C PRO A 65 13.59 43.01 36.52
N ILE A 66 13.94 41.81 36.02
CA ILE A 66 15.31 41.32 36.05
C ILE A 66 16.03 41.91 34.84
N GLN A 67 16.82 42.95 35.11
CA GLN A 67 17.99 43.28 34.32
C GLN A 67 18.98 42.13 34.43
N GLN A 68 19.36 41.50 33.31
CA GLN A 68 20.74 41.12 33.06
C GLN A 68 20.96 40.75 31.59
N GLN A 69 22.04 41.33 31.08
CA GLN A 69 22.49 41.34 29.70
C GLN A 69 22.91 39.95 29.22
N LYS A 70 22.61 39.64 27.96
CA LYS A 70 23.62 39.15 27.00
C LYS A 70 23.16 39.37 25.58
N THR A 71 23.65 40.48 25.04
CA THR A 71 23.76 40.80 23.62
C THR A 71 24.45 39.65 22.89
N PHE A 72 23.76 39.01 21.95
CA PHE A 72 24.39 38.27 20.86
C PHE A 72 24.34 39.16 19.62
N SER A 73 25.46 39.84 19.37
CA SER A 73 25.73 40.48 18.07
C SER A 73 26.21 39.42 17.07
N PRO A 74 25.93 39.57 15.77
CA PRO A 74 26.53 38.77 14.71
C PRO A 74 27.90 39.36 14.32
N GLN A 75 28.96 38.57 14.38
CA GLN A 75 30.28 38.91 13.88
C GLN A 75 30.87 37.62 13.27
N SER A 76 30.89 37.51 11.94
CA SER A 76 31.97 37.95 11.06
C SER A 76 33.33 37.32 11.38
N SER A 77 33.87 36.67 10.35
CA SER A 77 35.29 36.46 10.02
C SER A 77 36.16 35.61 10.95
N GLN A 78 36.41 34.37 10.52
CA GLN A 78 37.77 33.79 10.55
C GLN A 78 38.08 33.14 9.20
N GLN A 79 38.81 33.90 8.37
CA GLN A 79 39.75 33.36 7.40
C GLN A 79 40.88 32.71 8.19
N HIS A 80 41.33 31.52 7.78
CA HIS A 80 42.74 31.19 7.88
C HIS A 80 43.31 30.73 6.53
N PRO A 81 44.54 31.18 6.22
CA PRO A 81 45.20 31.04 4.93
C PRO A 81 46.20 29.87 4.96
N PHE A 82 46.82 29.59 3.81
CA PHE A 82 47.96 28.67 3.64
C PHE A 82 47.67 27.16 3.75
N LEU A 83 47.52 26.51 2.59
CA LEU A 83 48.54 25.56 2.15
C LEU A 83 48.53 25.45 0.63
N GLU A 84 49.65 25.91 0.09
CA GLU A 84 50.03 26.01 -1.30
C GLU A 84 50.14 24.62 -1.93
N LYS A 85 49.53 24.43 -3.11
CA LYS A 85 50.07 23.47 -4.07
C LYS A 85 50.58 24.25 -5.27
N THR A 86 51.89 24.40 -5.24
CA THR A 86 52.77 25.05 -6.19
C THR A 86 52.50 24.55 -7.61
N VAL A 87 51.98 25.44 -8.43
CA VAL A 87 52.09 25.37 -9.89
C VAL A 87 53.46 25.93 -10.25
N SER A 88 54.32 25.10 -10.83
CA SER A 88 55.54 25.59 -11.47
C SER A 88 55.17 26.18 -12.84
N ALA A 89 55.33 27.50 -12.92
CA ALA A 89 55.61 28.34 -14.08
C ALA A 89 56.47 27.63 -15.15
N ALA A 90 56.48 27.95 -16.46
CA ALA A 90 56.13 29.10 -17.30
C ALA A 90 56.67 28.78 -18.74
N PRO A 91 56.67 29.65 -19.78
CA PRO A 91 55.84 30.83 -20.07
C PRO A 91 55.51 31.10 -21.58
N VAL A 92 54.77 32.20 -21.82
CA VAL A 92 54.77 33.12 -22.99
C VAL A 92 54.09 32.70 -24.32
N ALA A 93 52.89 33.30 -24.54
CA ALA A 93 52.40 34.14 -25.67
C ALA A 93 53.08 34.08 -27.08
N PRO A 94 52.44 34.53 -28.20
CA PRO A 94 51.28 35.44 -28.29
C PRO A 94 50.19 35.16 -29.38
N LYS A 95 48.98 35.66 -29.09
CA LYS A 95 48.10 36.51 -29.93
C LYS A 95 48.30 36.48 -31.46
N VAL A 96 47.34 35.93 -32.21
CA VAL A 96 46.97 36.44 -33.55
C VAL A 96 45.45 36.36 -33.75
N GLU A 97 44.93 37.53 -34.07
CA GLU A 97 43.59 37.90 -34.49
C GLU A 97 43.25 37.40 -35.91
N THR A 98 41.95 37.15 -36.14
CA THR A 98 41.25 37.38 -37.43
C THR A 98 41.63 36.53 -38.65
N LYS A 99 40.69 35.72 -39.15
CA LYS A 99 40.12 35.91 -40.51
C LYS A 99 38.94 34.98 -40.80
N LYS A 100 37.86 35.60 -41.26
CA LYS A 100 36.70 35.02 -41.93
C LYS A 100 37.12 34.68 -43.36
N GLU A 101 37.05 33.41 -43.77
CA GLU A 101 37.14 33.05 -45.20
C GLU A 101 36.37 31.76 -45.47
N ALA A 102 35.29 31.91 -46.25
CA ALA A 102 34.55 30.81 -46.85
C ALA A 102 35.33 30.32 -48.07
N VAL A 103 35.66 29.04 -48.14
CA VAL A 103 35.92 28.37 -49.42
C VAL A 103 35.42 26.93 -49.34
N ALA A 104 34.57 26.61 -50.31
CA ALA A 104 34.07 25.30 -50.62
C ALA A 104 35.21 24.29 -50.88
N ALA A 105 35.07 23.09 -50.34
CA ALA A 105 35.75 21.91 -50.85
C ALA A 105 34.75 20.75 -50.83
N GLU A 106 34.05 20.65 -51.96
CA GLU A 106 33.44 19.46 -52.50
C GLU A 106 34.41 18.26 -52.38
N ILE A 107 34.11 17.32 -51.48
CA ILE A 107 34.63 15.96 -51.57
C ILE A 107 33.44 15.05 -51.82
N ALA A 108 33.15 14.90 -53.10
CA ALA A 108 32.31 13.84 -53.64
C ALA A 108 32.94 12.48 -53.30
N MET A 109 32.27 11.69 -52.44
CA MET A 109 32.50 10.25 -52.36
C MET A 109 31.46 9.52 -53.21
N PRO A 110 31.90 8.62 -54.12
CA PRO A 110 31.00 7.90 -55.00
C PRO A 110 30.43 6.65 -54.32
N LYS A 111 29.10 6.50 -54.49
CA LYS A 111 28.47 5.31 -55.11
C LYS A 111 28.85 3.93 -54.55
N LYS A 112 27.88 3.27 -53.90
CA LYS A 112 27.19 2.06 -54.41
C LYS A 112 26.25 1.49 -53.34
N ARG A 113 24.99 1.93 -53.34
CA ARG A 113 23.91 1.21 -52.64
C ARG A 113 23.56 -0.01 -53.48
N MET A 114 24.00 -1.20 -53.04
CA MET A 114 23.45 -2.45 -53.56
C MET A 114 22.04 -2.60 -53.00
N SER A 115 21.03 -2.30 -53.83
CA SER A 115 19.67 -2.76 -53.59
C SER A 115 19.65 -4.27 -53.82
N VAL A 116 19.68 -5.05 -52.74
CA VAL A 116 19.40 -6.48 -52.79
C VAL A 116 17.91 -6.62 -53.09
N PRO A 117 17.51 -7.33 -54.16
CA PRO A 117 16.10 -7.52 -54.49
C PRO A 117 15.46 -8.44 -53.44
N SER A 118 14.64 -7.87 -52.55
CA SER A 118 13.98 -8.56 -51.44
C SER A 118 12.74 -9.36 -51.88
N SER A 119 12.85 -10.13 -52.96
CA SER A 119 11.73 -10.92 -53.53
C SER A 119 11.30 -12.11 -52.65
N ASN A 120 12.12 -12.52 -51.66
CA ASN A 120 11.84 -13.71 -50.86
C ASN A 120 11.14 -13.41 -49.53
N ARG A 121 10.96 -12.11 -49.18
CA ARG A 121 10.32 -11.72 -47.92
C ARG A 121 8.88 -12.20 -47.85
N ASN A 122 8.15 -12.13 -48.96
CA ASN A 122 6.75 -12.56 -49.01
C ASN A 122 6.62 -14.07 -48.82
N ILE A 123 7.55 -14.87 -49.37
CA ILE A 123 7.57 -16.33 -49.22
C ILE A 123 7.80 -16.73 -47.74
N ILE A 124 8.76 -16.08 -47.08
CA ILE A 124 9.06 -16.33 -45.65
C ILE A 124 7.85 -15.96 -44.78
N LEU A 125 7.19 -14.85 -45.08
CA LEU A 125 6.02 -14.38 -44.31
C LEU A 125 4.81 -15.31 -44.49
N THR A 126 4.56 -15.81 -45.71
CA THR A 126 3.54 -16.82 -45.97
C THR A 126 3.82 -18.13 -45.21
N LEU A 127 5.08 -18.56 -45.14
CA LEU A 127 5.46 -19.80 -44.46
C LEU A 127 5.25 -19.71 -42.93
N ILE A 128 5.51 -18.54 -42.33
CA ILE A 128 5.23 -18.27 -40.91
C ILE A 128 3.71 -18.32 -40.63
N VAL A 129 2.89 -17.71 -41.49
CA VAL A 129 1.42 -17.71 -41.32
C VAL A 129 0.87 -19.14 -41.38
N ILE A 130 1.30 -19.95 -42.34
CA ILE A 130 0.89 -21.35 -42.46
C ILE A 130 1.29 -22.16 -41.21
N LEU A 131 2.53 -21.97 -40.72
CA LEU A 131 3.00 -22.64 -39.52
C LEU A 131 2.14 -22.30 -38.29
N THR A 132 1.76 -21.02 -38.16
CA THR A 132 0.94 -20.53 -37.03
C THR A 132 -0.47 -21.15 -37.05
N ILE A 133 -1.10 -21.20 -38.23
CA ILE A 133 -2.43 -21.84 -38.40
C ILE A 133 -2.35 -23.34 -38.08
N SER A 134 -1.26 -24.03 -38.48
CA SER A 134 -1.05 -25.44 -38.17
C SER A 134 -0.95 -25.72 -36.66
N ILE A 135 -0.24 -24.86 -35.92
CA ILE A 135 -0.11 -25.01 -34.45
C ILE A 135 -1.46 -24.82 -33.75
N ILE A 136 -2.23 -23.82 -34.17
CA ILE A 136 -3.56 -23.54 -33.61
C ILE A 136 -4.53 -24.70 -33.93
N GLY A 137 -4.52 -25.20 -35.16
CA GLY A 137 -5.36 -26.33 -35.58
C GLY A 137 -5.03 -27.61 -34.81
N LEU A 138 -3.76 -27.94 -34.65
CA LEU A 138 -3.32 -29.12 -33.87
C LEU A 138 -3.70 -29.00 -32.39
N SER A 139 -3.54 -27.81 -31.81
CA SER A 139 -3.89 -27.55 -30.40
C SER A 139 -5.40 -27.63 -30.17
N GLY A 140 -6.20 -27.06 -31.07
CA GLY A 140 -7.67 -27.15 -31.01
C GLY A 140 -8.18 -28.59 -31.18
N TYR A 141 -7.58 -29.35 -32.09
CA TYR A 141 -7.90 -30.77 -32.29
C TYR A 141 -7.59 -31.60 -31.04
N TYR A 142 -6.43 -31.38 -30.41
CA TYR A 142 -6.05 -32.07 -29.17
C TYR A 142 -6.99 -31.73 -28.00
N PHE A 143 -7.40 -30.47 -27.88
CA PHE A 143 -8.36 -30.04 -26.88
C PHE A 143 -9.74 -30.68 -27.06
N TRP A 144 -10.18 -30.86 -28.31
CA TRP A 144 -11.46 -31.52 -28.59
C TRP A 144 -11.41 -33.01 -28.28
N LEU A 145 -10.30 -33.69 -28.62
CA LEU A 145 -10.12 -35.12 -28.38
C LEU A 145 -10.10 -35.48 -26.87
N THR A 146 -9.57 -34.59 -26.04
CA THR A 146 -9.48 -34.81 -24.58
C THR A 146 -10.78 -34.49 -23.83
N ARG A 147 -11.75 -33.83 -24.49
CA ARG A 147 -13.04 -33.46 -23.90
C ARG A 147 -14.16 -34.49 -24.09
N THR A 148 -13.92 -35.67 -24.67
CA THR A 148 -14.94 -36.73 -24.67
C THR A 148 -15.33 -37.07 -23.23
N PRO A 149 -16.58 -36.82 -22.81
CA PRO A 149 -17.02 -37.09 -21.46
C PRO A 149 -16.89 -38.60 -21.21
N LYS A 150 -16.17 -38.97 -20.14
CA LYS A 150 -16.15 -40.36 -19.67
C LYS A 150 -17.60 -40.75 -19.39
N ALA A 151 -18.14 -41.66 -20.19
CA ALA A 151 -19.46 -42.22 -19.98
C ALA A 151 -19.51 -42.81 -18.57
N SER A 152 -20.39 -42.28 -17.72
CA SER A 152 -20.67 -42.85 -16.40
C SER A 152 -21.03 -44.32 -16.57
N SER A 153 -20.23 -45.18 -15.96
CA SER A 153 -20.49 -46.61 -15.91
C SER A 153 -21.88 -46.87 -15.32
N PRO A 154 -22.67 -47.81 -15.87
CA PRO A 154 -23.96 -48.18 -15.32
C PRO A 154 -23.78 -48.74 -13.91
N VAL A 155 -24.47 -48.13 -12.96
CA VAL A 155 -24.58 -48.58 -11.57
C VAL A 155 -25.25 -49.96 -11.57
N VAL A 156 -24.48 -50.99 -11.26
CA VAL A 156 -24.98 -52.33 -10.98
C VAL A 156 -25.65 -52.29 -9.61
N LEU A 157 -26.95 -52.53 -9.60
CA LEU A 157 -27.76 -52.64 -8.37
C LEU A 157 -27.39 -53.95 -7.67
N GLU A 158 -26.49 -53.89 -6.69
CA GLU A 158 -26.31 -54.97 -5.72
C GLU A 158 -27.38 -54.90 -4.61
N PRO A 159 -27.80 -56.05 -4.06
CA PRO A 159 -28.83 -56.13 -3.04
C PRO A 159 -28.40 -55.42 -1.74
N VAL A 160 -29.27 -54.53 -1.29
CA VAL A 160 -29.16 -53.73 -0.06
C VAL A 160 -28.96 -54.63 1.16
N VAL A 161 -27.72 -54.68 1.65
CA VAL A 161 -27.41 -55.02 3.04
C VAL A 161 -27.54 -53.72 3.83
N GLU A 162 -28.45 -53.69 4.82
CA GLU A 162 -28.59 -52.60 5.80
C GLU A 162 -27.26 -52.36 6.51
N THR A 163 -26.40 -51.55 5.89
CA THR A 163 -25.21 -51.00 6.51
C THR A 163 -25.64 -49.68 7.11
N SER A 164 -25.58 -49.61 8.44
CA SER A 164 -25.75 -48.42 9.26
C SER A 164 -25.17 -47.20 8.54
N VAL A 165 -26.05 -46.29 8.10
CA VAL A 165 -25.70 -45.01 7.51
C VAL A 165 -25.01 -44.21 8.61
N GLN A 166 -23.68 -44.31 8.67
CA GLN A 166 -22.88 -43.35 9.41
C GLN A 166 -23.11 -42.00 8.75
N GLU A 167 -23.80 -41.13 9.47
CA GLU A 167 -23.95 -39.73 9.16
C GLU A 167 -22.58 -39.19 8.73
N PRO A 168 -22.44 -38.61 7.52
CA PRO A 168 -21.16 -38.14 7.03
C PRO A 168 -20.59 -37.20 8.07
N VAL A 169 -19.47 -37.59 8.67
CA VAL A 169 -18.73 -36.75 9.61
C VAL A 169 -18.31 -35.52 8.82
N ASP A 170 -19.00 -34.40 9.04
CA ASP A 170 -18.65 -33.12 8.45
C ASP A 170 -17.17 -32.85 8.77
N ILE A 171 -16.35 -32.93 7.72
CA ILE A 171 -14.94 -32.56 7.82
C ILE A 171 -14.94 -31.06 8.00
N ILE A 172 -14.89 -30.61 9.26
CA ILE A 172 -14.76 -29.21 9.61
C ILE A 172 -13.44 -28.74 9.01
N SER A 173 -13.52 -28.06 7.86
CA SER A 173 -12.36 -27.42 7.26
C SER A 173 -11.78 -26.46 8.30
N PRO A 174 -10.45 -26.50 8.55
CA PRO A 174 -9.83 -25.63 9.53
C PRO A 174 -10.22 -24.18 9.26
N LEU A 175 -10.69 -23.49 10.31
CA LEU A 175 -11.08 -22.08 10.22
C LEU A 175 -9.86 -21.26 9.79
N GLU A 176 -9.94 -20.65 8.62
CA GLU A 176 -8.86 -19.80 8.11
C GLU A 176 -8.68 -18.58 9.02
N LYS A 177 -7.45 -18.35 9.49
CA LYS A 177 -7.11 -17.22 10.37
C LYS A 177 -7.23 -15.86 9.66
N TYR A 178 -6.95 -15.83 8.36
CA TYR A 178 -6.95 -14.63 7.53
C TYR A 178 -7.78 -14.84 6.27
N SER A 179 -8.57 -13.84 5.90
CA SER A 179 -9.37 -13.85 4.68
C SER A 179 -8.59 -13.23 3.51
N ALA A 180 -8.61 -13.88 2.35
CA ALA A 180 -8.13 -13.28 1.09
C ALA A 180 -9.18 -12.36 0.45
N GLU A 181 -10.45 -12.53 0.81
CA GLU A 181 -11.57 -11.81 0.23
C GLU A 181 -11.83 -10.49 0.96
N LYS A 182 -11.79 -10.52 2.30
CA LYS A 182 -12.08 -9.38 3.18
C LYS A 182 -10.80 -8.79 3.78
N PRO A 183 -10.76 -7.47 4.07
CA PRO A 183 -9.67 -6.87 4.81
C PRO A 183 -9.53 -7.52 6.20
N ASN A 184 -8.29 -7.82 6.56
CA ASN A 184 -7.90 -8.31 7.88
C ASN A 184 -7.46 -7.13 8.75
N TYR A 185 -7.49 -7.30 10.08
CA TYR A 185 -7.02 -6.29 11.01
C TYR A 185 -5.66 -6.66 11.57
N LEU A 186 -4.70 -5.73 11.48
CA LEU A 186 -3.40 -5.83 12.13
C LEU A 186 -3.41 -4.90 13.33
N VAL A 187 -3.62 -5.46 14.52
CA VAL A 187 -3.67 -4.71 15.78
C VAL A 187 -2.26 -4.36 16.24
N ILE A 188 -2.00 -3.08 16.48
CA ILE A 188 -0.73 -2.56 16.97
C ILE A 188 -0.97 -1.77 18.25
N ASN A 189 -0.15 -2.00 19.28
CA ASN A 189 -0.23 -1.21 20.51
C ASN A 189 0.41 0.17 20.29
N MET A 190 -0.42 1.20 20.24
CA MET A 190 0.03 2.58 20.02
C MET A 190 0.84 3.16 21.19
N GLU A 191 0.70 2.62 22.41
CA GLU A 191 1.39 3.14 23.61
C GLU A 191 2.91 2.93 23.56
N ASN A 192 3.36 1.86 22.92
CA ASN A 192 4.77 1.46 22.85
C ASN A 192 5.27 1.32 21.41
N ILE A 193 4.56 1.93 20.46
CA ILE A 193 4.76 1.67 19.03
C ILE A 193 6.22 1.89 18.62
N SER A 194 6.85 0.82 18.14
CA SER A 194 8.21 0.84 17.62
C SER A 194 8.29 0.10 16.29
N ALA A 195 9.28 0.44 15.47
CA ALA A 195 9.53 -0.25 14.20
C ALA A 195 9.73 -1.77 14.40
N ALA A 196 10.34 -2.16 15.53
CA ALA A 196 10.53 -3.57 15.89
C ALA A 196 9.21 -4.30 16.18
N GLU A 197 8.27 -3.67 16.87
CA GLU A 197 6.94 -4.25 17.15
C GLU A 197 6.11 -4.38 15.87
N ILE A 198 6.09 -3.33 15.03
CA ILE A 198 5.39 -3.35 13.74
C ILE A 198 5.96 -4.47 12.86
N LYS A 199 7.29 -4.56 12.77
CA LYS A 199 7.96 -5.61 12.01
C LYS A 199 7.62 -6.99 12.56
N THR A 200 7.59 -7.18 13.88
CA THR A 200 7.23 -8.46 14.51
C THR A 200 5.79 -8.86 14.18
N ALA A 201 4.85 -7.92 14.28
CA ALA A 201 3.45 -8.17 13.95
C ALA A 201 3.27 -8.59 12.48
N LEU A 202 3.95 -7.89 11.56
CA LEU A 202 3.94 -8.23 10.14
C LEU A 202 4.65 -9.55 9.84
N SER A 203 5.79 -9.84 10.47
CA SER A 203 6.49 -11.12 10.32
C SER A 203 5.64 -12.29 10.82
N ASN A 204 4.89 -12.12 11.91
CA ASN A 204 3.97 -13.14 12.41
C ASN A 204 2.85 -13.41 11.39
N ALA A 205 2.17 -12.36 10.91
CA ALA A 205 1.13 -12.51 9.89
C ALA A 205 1.69 -13.13 8.59
N ALA A 206 2.90 -12.74 8.18
CA ALA A 206 3.61 -13.31 7.04
C ALA A 206 3.89 -14.81 7.23
N ASN A 207 4.40 -15.22 8.39
CA ASN A 207 4.73 -16.60 8.68
C ASN A 207 3.49 -17.51 8.70
N ASP A 208 2.39 -17.03 9.28
CA ASP A 208 1.11 -17.76 9.27
C ASP A 208 0.57 -17.98 7.84
N LEU A 209 0.92 -17.10 6.90
CA LEU A 209 0.48 -17.17 5.51
C LEU A 209 1.46 -17.95 4.60
N LYS A 210 2.64 -18.33 5.10
CA LYS A 210 3.68 -18.97 4.29
C LYS A 210 3.27 -20.34 3.75
N ASP A 211 2.50 -21.08 4.54
CA ASP A 211 2.00 -22.40 4.21
C ASP A 211 0.66 -22.36 3.43
N SER A 212 0.11 -21.17 3.20
CA SER A 212 -1.04 -21.01 2.31
C SER A 212 -0.62 -21.39 0.89
N SER A 213 -1.20 -22.48 0.39
CA SER A 213 -0.89 -23.06 -0.93
C SER A 213 -1.32 -22.19 -2.11
N ALA A 214 -2.10 -21.15 -1.87
CA ALA A 214 -2.56 -20.22 -2.90
C ALA A 214 -1.65 -18.99 -2.99
N GLN A 215 -1.35 -18.55 -4.22
CA GLN A 215 -0.75 -17.24 -4.52
C GLN A 215 -1.76 -16.11 -4.27
N SER A 216 -2.34 -16.09 -3.08
CA SER A 216 -3.34 -15.13 -2.67
C SER A 216 -2.66 -13.90 -2.08
N ILE A 217 -3.29 -12.75 -2.32
CA ILE A 217 -2.94 -11.49 -1.67
C ILE A 217 -3.88 -11.27 -0.49
N TYR A 218 -3.31 -11.02 0.68
CA TYR A 218 -4.04 -10.77 1.92
C TYR A 218 -3.93 -9.29 2.27
N GLU A 219 -5.08 -8.68 2.48
CA GLU A 219 -5.20 -7.25 2.78
C GLU A 219 -5.25 -7.03 4.29
N PHE A 220 -4.51 -6.04 4.79
CA PHE A 220 -4.44 -5.69 6.20
C PHE A 220 -4.67 -4.20 6.41
N MET A 221 -5.68 -3.88 7.21
CA MET A 221 -5.86 -2.56 7.81
C MET A 221 -5.16 -2.52 9.16
N VAL A 222 -4.32 -1.51 9.37
CA VAL A 222 -3.62 -1.32 10.64
C VAL A 222 -4.55 -0.61 11.60
N VAL A 223 -4.78 -1.19 12.77
CA VAL A 223 -5.65 -0.63 13.81
C VAL A 223 -4.95 -0.58 15.17
N ASP A 224 -5.38 0.34 16.02
CA ASP A 224 -4.94 0.39 17.42
C ASP A 224 -5.63 -0.69 18.29
N SER A 225 -5.28 -0.75 19.58
CA SER A 225 -5.89 -1.66 20.56
C SER A 225 -7.41 -1.47 20.76
N ASN A 226 -7.97 -0.35 20.31
CA ASN A 226 -9.40 -0.03 20.36
C ASN A 226 -10.10 -0.24 19.00
N ASN A 227 -9.43 -0.88 18.04
CA ASN A 227 -9.88 -1.08 16.65
C ASN A 227 -10.08 0.21 15.84
N ASN A 228 -9.42 1.32 16.19
CA ASN A 228 -9.41 2.52 15.36
C ASN A 228 -8.33 2.41 14.27
N PRO A 229 -8.64 2.73 13.00
CA PRO A 229 -7.64 2.76 11.94
C PRO A 229 -6.49 3.73 12.23
N VAL A 230 -5.26 3.25 12.08
CA VAL A 230 -4.06 4.08 12.17
C VAL A 230 -3.89 4.85 10.87
N THR A 231 -3.50 6.13 10.95
CA THR A 231 -3.26 6.96 9.76
C THR A 231 -1.83 6.77 9.22
N LEU A 232 -1.65 7.02 7.93
CA LEU A 232 -0.36 6.88 7.25
C LEU A 232 0.77 7.70 7.91
N PRO A 233 0.61 8.99 8.26
CA PRO A 233 1.72 9.74 8.86
C PRO A 233 2.18 9.16 10.21
N VAL A 234 1.22 8.68 11.02
CA VAL A 234 1.50 8.05 12.32
C VAL A 234 2.22 6.72 12.11
N PHE A 235 1.68 5.87 11.22
CA PHE A 235 2.30 4.60 10.88
C PHE A 235 3.69 4.78 10.28
N ALA A 236 3.86 5.72 9.35
CA ALA A 236 5.12 5.96 8.68
C ALA A 236 6.22 6.40 9.66
N THR A 237 5.89 7.28 10.60
CA THR A 237 6.81 7.69 11.65
C THR A 237 7.24 6.50 12.51
N ALA A 238 6.26 5.68 12.93
CA ALA A 238 6.53 4.56 13.82
C ALA A 238 7.24 3.38 13.15
N ALA A 239 6.99 3.16 11.85
CA ALA A 239 7.65 2.14 11.03
C ALA A 239 9.01 2.60 10.47
N GLU A 240 9.45 3.81 10.80
CA GLU A 240 10.67 4.45 10.26
C GLU A 240 10.67 4.52 8.72
N LEU A 241 9.48 4.74 8.14
CA LEU A 241 9.31 5.04 6.72
C LEU A 241 9.84 6.44 6.41
N THR A 242 11.02 6.54 5.80
CA THR A 242 11.67 7.82 5.52
C THR A 242 11.24 8.43 4.19
N LEU A 243 9.94 8.46 3.91
CA LEU A 243 9.40 9.20 2.75
C LEU A 243 9.56 10.71 2.96
N SER A 244 9.85 11.44 1.88
CA SER A 244 9.97 12.90 1.96
C SER A 244 8.65 13.55 2.39
N GLN A 245 8.72 14.65 3.15
CA GLN A 245 7.52 15.34 3.64
C GLN A 245 6.56 15.72 2.50
N LYS A 246 7.09 16.09 1.33
CA LYS A 246 6.28 16.43 0.16
C LYS A 246 5.50 15.24 -0.39
N ILE A 247 6.08 14.03 -0.32
CA ILE A 247 5.37 12.80 -0.66
C ILE A 247 4.27 12.56 0.36
N ILE A 248 4.58 12.60 1.66
CA ILE A 248 3.57 12.39 2.72
C ILE A 248 2.39 13.36 2.58
N THR A 249 2.62 14.64 2.30
CA THR A 249 1.52 15.62 2.11
C THR A 249 0.76 15.47 0.80
N ALA A 250 1.32 14.77 -0.19
CA ALA A 250 0.65 14.48 -1.44
C ALA A 250 -0.21 13.19 -1.37
N LEU A 251 -0.13 12.45 -0.26
CA LEU A 251 -0.84 11.20 0.00
C LEU A 251 -2.00 11.41 0.98
N GLY A 252 -2.96 10.48 0.97
CA GLY A 252 -4.08 10.41 1.91
C GLY A 252 -3.65 9.97 3.30
N ASN A 253 -4.59 10.04 4.25
CA ASN A 253 -4.37 9.53 5.60
C ASN A 253 -4.63 8.01 5.69
N ASP A 254 -5.43 7.48 4.78
CA ASP A 254 -5.78 6.07 4.67
C ASP A 254 -4.67 5.28 3.96
N PHE A 255 -4.37 4.11 4.47
CA PHE A 255 -3.46 3.18 3.83
C PHE A 255 -3.82 1.74 4.17
N THR A 256 -3.29 0.84 3.34
CA THR A 256 -3.52 -0.59 3.45
C THR A 256 -2.20 -1.32 3.20
N LEU A 257 -1.92 -2.33 4.02
CA LEU A 257 -0.80 -3.23 3.83
C LEU A 257 -1.27 -4.50 3.14
N PHE A 258 -0.39 -5.09 2.34
CA PHE A 258 -0.66 -6.34 1.65
C PHE A 258 0.45 -7.33 1.94
N VAL A 259 0.05 -8.58 2.18
CA VAL A 259 0.98 -9.71 2.27
C VAL A 259 0.71 -10.62 1.09
N TYR A 260 1.74 -10.92 0.33
CA TYR A 260 1.65 -11.76 -0.87
C TYR A 260 2.63 -12.93 -0.77
N ASN A 261 2.14 -14.15 -0.97
CA ASN A 261 2.98 -15.35 -1.02
C ASN A 261 3.49 -15.58 -2.45
N ASP A 262 4.70 -15.09 -2.74
CA ASP A 262 5.38 -15.29 -4.02
C ASP A 262 6.15 -16.61 -4.02
N ASN A 263 5.43 -17.73 -4.20
CA ASN A 263 6.00 -19.08 -4.27
C ASN A 263 6.82 -19.47 -3.02
N GLY A 264 6.25 -19.26 -1.83
CA GLY A 264 6.88 -19.51 -0.53
C GLY A 264 7.74 -18.35 -0.01
N SER A 265 7.94 -17.31 -0.82
CA SER A 265 8.58 -16.06 -0.40
C SER A 265 7.53 -15.02 -0.09
N ILE A 266 7.38 -14.68 1.19
CA ILE A 266 6.45 -13.62 1.58
C ILE A 266 7.00 -12.26 1.16
N ARG A 267 6.15 -11.47 0.53
CA ARG A 267 6.42 -10.12 0.05
C ARG A 267 5.36 -9.17 0.58
N LEU A 268 5.77 -7.92 0.78
CA LEU A 268 4.90 -6.88 1.28
C LEU A 268 4.55 -5.88 0.18
N GLY A 269 3.29 -5.47 0.19
CA GLY A 269 2.77 -4.37 -0.59
C GLY A 269 2.18 -3.30 0.31
N PHE A 270 2.11 -2.09 -0.21
CA PHE A 270 1.53 -0.93 0.45
C PHE A 270 0.72 -0.14 -0.57
N SER A 271 -0.48 0.29 -0.18
CA SER A 271 -1.28 1.21 -0.99
C SER A 271 -1.87 2.32 -0.13
N THR A 272 -1.92 3.54 -0.68
CA THR A 272 -2.53 4.69 -0.04
C THR A 272 -3.15 5.61 -1.09
N SER A 273 -4.15 6.38 -0.69
CA SER A 273 -4.83 7.34 -1.55
C SER A 273 -3.93 8.53 -1.92
N ILE A 274 -4.24 9.21 -3.03
CA ILE A 274 -3.49 10.36 -3.54
C ILE A 274 -4.33 11.63 -3.35
N GLN A 275 -3.72 12.68 -2.80
CA GLN A 275 -4.29 14.03 -2.76
C GLN A 275 -3.79 14.91 -3.91
N ASN A 276 -2.51 14.79 -4.29
CA ASN A 276 -1.90 15.57 -5.37
C ASN A 276 -1.01 14.71 -6.26
N LYS A 277 -1.60 14.19 -7.36
CA LYS A 277 -0.93 13.26 -8.28
C LYS A 277 0.29 13.86 -8.97
N GLU A 278 0.20 15.10 -9.45
CA GLU A 278 1.31 15.73 -10.19
C GLU A 278 2.53 15.97 -9.31
N SER A 279 2.31 16.47 -8.08
CA SER A 279 3.38 16.65 -7.11
C SER A 279 3.97 15.30 -6.72
N LEU A 280 3.13 14.29 -6.46
CA LEU A 280 3.57 12.97 -6.05
C LEU A 280 4.47 12.31 -7.09
N ILE A 281 4.11 12.33 -8.38
CA ILE A 281 4.92 11.71 -9.44
C ILE A 281 6.33 12.31 -9.46
N LYS A 282 6.44 13.65 -9.39
CA LYS A 282 7.73 14.34 -9.41
C LYS A 282 8.58 13.99 -8.19
N GLU A 283 7.99 14.00 -7.00
CA GLU A 283 8.72 13.75 -5.76
C GLU A 283 9.09 12.27 -5.59
N MET A 284 8.24 11.32 -6.05
CA MET A 284 8.60 9.90 -6.12
C MET A 284 9.81 9.66 -7.02
N GLN A 285 9.88 10.32 -8.18
CA GLN A 285 11.04 10.22 -9.08
C GLN A 285 12.31 10.79 -8.45
N LEU A 286 12.22 11.89 -7.70
CA LEU A 286 13.36 12.45 -6.97
C LEU A 286 13.85 11.54 -5.85
N GLN A 287 12.95 10.78 -5.24
CA GLN A 287 13.26 9.87 -4.13
C GLN A 287 13.75 8.48 -4.60
N GLU A 288 13.76 8.18 -5.90
CA GLU A 288 14.19 6.87 -6.43
C GLU A 288 15.59 6.44 -5.99
N ASN A 289 16.51 7.37 -5.73
CA ASN A 289 17.87 7.07 -5.29
C ASN A 289 17.97 6.59 -3.83
N THR A 290 17.01 6.94 -2.98
CA THR A 290 16.96 6.55 -1.56
C THR A 290 15.81 5.61 -1.24
N LEU A 291 14.84 5.47 -2.15
CA LEU A 291 13.59 4.73 -1.91
C LEU A 291 13.85 3.32 -1.36
N SER A 292 14.90 2.64 -1.80
CA SER A 292 15.22 1.30 -1.30
C SER A 292 15.61 1.22 0.16
N LYS A 293 16.19 2.28 0.69
CA LYS A 293 16.44 2.45 2.12
C LYS A 293 15.19 2.96 2.82
N ASP A 294 14.45 3.85 2.16
CA ASP A 294 13.28 4.49 2.76
C ASP A 294 12.10 3.55 3.00
N VAL A 295 12.02 2.44 2.25
CA VAL A 295 11.04 1.37 2.47
C VAL A 295 11.68 0.08 2.98
N ALA A 296 12.86 0.15 3.60
CA ALA A 296 13.61 -1.03 4.06
C ALA A 296 12.79 -1.93 5.01
N PHE A 297 11.89 -1.34 5.82
CA PHE A 297 11.02 -2.11 6.73
C PHE A 297 10.14 -3.13 5.97
N MET A 298 9.80 -2.87 4.71
CA MET A 298 8.93 -3.75 3.90
C MET A 298 9.60 -5.09 3.53
N PHE A 299 10.92 -5.21 3.72
CA PHE A 299 11.64 -6.46 3.46
C PHE A 299 11.63 -7.42 4.66
N LEU A 300 11.01 -7.02 5.78
CA LEU A 300 10.95 -7.83 7.00
C LEU A 300 12.36 -8.29 7.41
N ASP A 301 12.58 -9.60 7.48
CA ASP A 301 13.86 -10.22 7.87
C ASP A 301 14.81 -10.44 6.69
N SER A 302 14.38 -10.14 5.47
CA SER A 302 15.25 -10.18 4.30
C SER A 302 16.10 -8.92 4.24
N VAL A 303 17.41 -9.07 4.20
CA VAL A 303 18.33 -7.97 3.92
C VAL A 303 18.80 -8.11 2.47
N PRO A 304 18.17 -7.41 1.51
CA PRO A 304 18.59 -7.50 0.12
C PRO A 304 20.01 -6.96 -0.05
N GLU A 305 20.87 -7.70 -0.76
CA GLU A 305 22.16 -7.20 -1.21
C GLU A 305 21.93 -6.08 -2.23
N ILE A 306 22.04 -4.83 -1.81
CA ILE A 306 21.75 -3.66 -2.66
C ILE A 306 22.83 -3.53 -3.72
N THR A 307 22.46 -3.79 -4.97
CA THR A 307 23.26 -3.48 -6.15
C THR A 307 23.14 -1.99 -6.49
N THR A 308 24.12 -1.46 -7.23
CA THR A 308 24.02 -0.12 -7.79
C THR A 308 23.22 -0.16 -9.08
N GLY A 309 22.30 0.79 -9.26
CA GLY A 309 21.52 0.90 -10.49
C GLY A 309 20.53 2.05 -10.44
N ALA A 310 19.70 2.13 -11.48
CA ALA A 310 18.65 3.12 -11.61
C ALA A 310 17.29 2.43 -11.76
N PHE A 311 16.24 3.13 -11.32
CA PHE A 311 14.87 2.72 -11.60
C PHE A 311 14.61 2.71 -13.11
N LYS A 312 13.86 1.69 -13.55
CA LYS A 312 13.49 1.44 -14.94
C LYS A 312 11.99 1.63 -15.12
N ASP A 313 11.60 1.98 -16.34
CA ASP A 313 10.20 2.07 -16.73
C ASP A 313 9.59 0.71 -17.03
N GLY A 314 8.35 0.51 -16.59
CA GLY A 314 7.52 -0.63 -16.90
C GLY A 314 6.07 -0.22 -17.11
N SER A 315 5.24 -1.22 -17.40
CA SER A 315 3.79 -1.04 -17.42
C SER A 315 3.08 -2.31 -17.00
N TYR A 316 1.91 -2.14 -16.41
CA TYR A 316 1.03 -3.24 -16.04
C TYR A 316 -0.42 -2.75 -16.00
N ASN A 317 -1.31 -3.45 -16.70
CA ASN A 317 -2.73 -3.13 -16.77
C ASN A 317 -3.01 -1.64 -17.08
N ASN A 318 -2.29 -1.09 -18.07
CA ASN A 318 -2.28 0.32 -18.48
C ASN A 318 -1.71 1.33 -17.47
N TYR A 319 -1.30 0.90 -16.28
CA TYR A 319 -0.57 1.75 -15.34
C TYR A 319 0.92 1.77 -15.67
N LYS A 320 1.52 2.96 -15.65
CA LYS A 320 2.98 3.12 -15.69
C LYS A 320 3.55 2.64 -14.37
N THR A 321 4.57 1.79 -14.44
CA THR A 321 5.29 1.29 -13.27
C THR A 321 6.75 1.72 -13.33
N ARG A 322 7.36 1.84 -12.16
CA ARG A 322 8.78 2.11 -12.00
C ARG A 322 9.35 1.03 -11.11
N TYR A 323 10.48 0.43 -11.48
CA TYR A 323 11.04 -0.68 -10.73
C TYR A 323 12.55 -0.63 -10.62
N PHE A 324 13.07 -1.15 -9.52
CA PHE A 324 14.48 -1.29 -9.26
C PHE A 324 14.77 -2.70 -8.72
N ASN A 325 15.54 -3.48 -9.47
CA ASN A 325 16.01 -4.79 -9.00
C ASN A 325 17.15 -4.57 -8.03
N MET A 326 16.96 -4.99 -6.78
CA MET A 326 17.94 -4.76 -5.74
C MET A 326 19.12 -5.70 -5.84
N ASN A 327 18.92 -6.94 -6.33
CA ASN A 327 19.99 -7.92 -6.49
C ASN A 327 20.16 -8.42 -7.93
N THR A 328 21.31 -9.03 -8.21
CA THR A 328 21.66 -9.54 -9.54
C THR A 328 20.76 -10.68 -10.01
N GLN A 329 20.24 -11.48 -9.06
CA GLN A 329 19.30 -12.57 -9.35
C GLN A 329 17.86 -12.09 -9.59
N ALA A 330 17.59 -10.79 -9.39
CA ALA A 330 16.25 -10.19 -9.49
C ALA A 330 15.19 -10.91 -8.63
N THR A 331 15.60 -11.44 -7.48
CA THR A 331 14.67 -12.02 -6.48
C THR A 331 14.14 -10.97 -5.52
N PHE A 332 14.79 -9.81 -5.40
CA PHE A 332 14.30 -8.65 -4.67
C PHE A 332 14.20 -7.46 -5.62
N SER A 333 13.06 -6.80 -5.62
CA SER A 333 12.85 -5.56 -6.34
C SER A 333 11.97 -4.62 -5.53
N ILE A 334 12.05 -3.34 -5.83
CA ILE A 334 11.06 -2.35 -5.40
C ILE A 334 10.37 -1.87 -6.64
N ASP A 335 9.07 -2.05 -6.65
CA ASP A 335 8.21 -1.68 -7.76
C ASP A 335 7.17 -0.73 -7.21
N TYR A 336 6.93 0.37 -7.90
CA TYR A 336 5.83 1.28 -7.55
C TYR A 336 5.04 1.71 -8.78
N ALA A 337 3.78 2.09 -8.53
CA ALA A 337 2.88 2.67 -9.50
C ALA A 337 2.11 3.83 -8.88
N VAL A 338 1.91 4.88 -9.66
CA VAL A 338 1.04 6.01 -9.31
C VAL A 338 -0.17 5.95 -10.24
N THR A 339 -1.32 5.53 -9.71
CA THR A 339 -2.58 5.46 -10.46
C THR A 339 -3.28 6.82 -10.42
N ASP A 340 -4.56 6.88 -10.78
CA ASP A 340 -5.35 8.11 -10.66
C ASP A 340 -5.66 8.46 -9.21
N SER A 341 -5.86 7.45 -8.36
CA SER A 341 -6.29 7.64 -6.98
C SER A 341 -5.35 7.06 -5.93
N LYS A 342 -4.38 6.21 -6.31
CA LYS A 342 -3.52 5.49 -5.35
C LYS A 342 -2.04 5.47 -5.71
N LEU A 343 -1.21 5.62 -4.69
CA LEU A 343 0.19 5.17 -4.72
C LEU A 343 0.20 3.69 -4.31
N ILE A 344 0.95 2.88 -5.05
CA ILE A 344 1.15 1.47 -4.74
C ILE A 344 2.64 1.18 -4.77
N ILE A 345 3.16 0.53 -3.73
CA ILE A 345 4.56 0.10 -3.61
C ILE A 345 4.57 -1.39 -3.27
N GLY A 346 5.44 -2.18 -3.89
CA GLY A 346 5.64 -3.59 -3.59
C GLY A 346 7.11 -3.98 -3.53
N THR A 347 7.44 -4.98 -2.71
CA THR A 347 8.80 -5.56 -2.59
C THR A 347 9.09 -6.71 -3.57
N SER A 348 8.21 -6.86 -4.56
CA SER A 348 8.49 -7.59 -5.80
C SER A 348 7.55 -7.10 -6.92
N LYS A 349 7.94 -7.36 -8.16
CA LYS A 349 7.09 -7.17 -9.34
C LYS A 349 5.74 -7.88 -9.21
N ASN A 350 5.73 -9.10 -8.67
CA ASN A 350 4.50 -9.88 -8.53
C ASN A 350 3.58 -9.29 -7.45
N THR A 351 4.16 -8.79 -6.36
CA THR A 351 3.40 -8.11 -5.31
C THR A 351 2.75 -6.83 -5.81
N LEU A 352 3.48 -5.96 -6.54
CA LEU A 352 2.87 -4.76 -7.13
C LEU A 352 1.68 -5.12 -8.03
N ARG A 353 1.84 -6.14 -8.89
CA ARG A 353 0.79 -6.60 -9.80
C ARG A 353 -0.43 -7.13 -9.05
N ALA A 354 -0.21 -7.98 -8.05
CA ALA A 354 -1.29 -8.53 -7.24
C ALA A 354 -2.07 -7.42 -6.50
N VAL A 355 -1.39 -6.37 -6.01
CA VAL A 355 -2.08 -5.22 -5.41
C VAL A 355 -2.90 -4.46 -6.45
N ILE A 356 -2.33 -4.19 -7.64
CA ILE A 356 -3.07 -3.53 -8.74
C ILE A 356 -4.32 -4.33 -9.12
N ASP A 357 -4.20 -5.65 -9.29
CA ASP A 357 -5.32 -6.51 -9.66
C ASP A 357 -6.41 -6.52 -8.59
N LYS A 358 -6.03 -6.62 -7.30
CA LYS A 358 -6.98 -6.54 -6.18
C LYS A 358 -7.74 -5.21 -6.18
N GLN A 359 -7.06 -4.09 -6.41
CA GLN A 359 -7.70 -2.77 -6.46
C GLN A 359 -8.66 -2.64 -7.65
N LEU A 360 -8.30 -3.18 -8.82
CA LEU A 360 -9.19 -3.16 -9.99
C LEU A 360 -10.44 -4.01 -9.80
N LEU A 361 -10.33 -5.15 -9.11
CA LEU A 361 -11.50 -5.96 -8.76
C LEU A 361 -12.48 -5.17 -7.88
N ILE A 362 -11.97 -4.44 -6.87
CA ILE A 362 -12.81 -3.61 -5.99
C ILE A 362 -13.54 -2.53 -6.78
N ILE A 363 -12.84 -1.83 -7.67
CA ILE A 363 -13.44 -0.78 -8.51
C ILE A 363 -14.57 -1.36 -9.39
N ASN A 364 -14.32 -2.49 -10.05
CA ASN A 364 -15.31 -3.12 -10.92
C ASN A 364 -16.54 -3.62 -10.15
N SER A 365 -16.37 -4.09 -8.90
CA SER A 365 -17.49 -4.50 -8.05
C SER A 365 -18.37 -3.33 -7.61
N GLN A 366 -17.77 -2.16 -7.31
CA GLN A 366 -18.52 -0.96 -6.93
C GLN A 366 -19.36 -0.40 -8.09
N GLU A 367 -18.88 -0.50 -9.33
CA GLU A 367 -19.65 -0.06 -10.51
C GLU A 367 -20.89 -0.91 -10.77
N GLN A 368 -20.81 -2.23 -10.53
CA GLN A 368 -21.94 -3.16 -10.76
C GLN A 368 -23.10 -2.97 -9.78
N ASP A 369 -22.81 -2.59 -8.53
CA ASP A 369 -23.84 -2.34 -7.52
C ASP A 369 -24.56 -0.99 -7.73
N GLY A 370 -23.90 -0.04 -8.38
CA GLY A 370 -24.47 1.28 -8.69
C GLY A 370 -25.54 1.25 -9.78
N GLU A 371 -25.40 0.38 -10.79
CA GLU A 371 -26.28 0.36 -11.96
C GLU A 371 -27.64 -0.30 -11.67
N ASN A 372 -27.70 -1.29 -10.78
CA ASN A 372 -28.93 -2.01 -10.44
C ASN A 372 -29.89 -1.24 -9.51
N ASN A 373 -29.42 -0.18 -8.86
CA ASN A 373 -30.24 0.61 -7.92
C ASN A 373 -30.91 1.83 -8.59
N GLY A 374 -30.71 2.04 -9.89
CA GLY A 374 -31.22 3.21 -10.63
C GLY A 374 -32.62 3.07 -11.25
N GLU A 375 -33.20 1.87 -11.38
CA GLU A 375 -34.46 1.67 -12.13
C GLU A 375 -35.75 1.60 -11.30
N ALA A 376 -35.68 1.75 -9.97
CA ALA A 376 -36.85 1.56 -9.10
C ALA A 376 -37.37 2.85 -8.44
N TYR A 377 -37.46 4.00 -9.14
CA TYR A 377 -38.34 5.10 -8.71
C TYR A 377 -38.71 6.09 -9.84
N VAL A 378 -39.40 5.60 -10.89
CA VAL A 378 -40.24 6.48 -11.75
C VAL A 378 -41.65 6.51 -11.16
N GLY A 379 -41.76 7.02 -9.94
CA GLY A 379 -43.03 7.38 -9.33
C GLY A 379 -43.45 8.76 -9.83
N ASN A 380 -44.41 8.79 -10.76
CA ASN A 380 -45.15 9.97 -11.19
C ASN A 380 -45.49 10.90 -10.00
N VAL A 381 -44.79 12.03 -9.88
CA VAL A 381 -45.31 13.20 -9.17
C VAL A 381 -45.36 14.33 -10.17
N ALA A 382 -46.54 14.49 -10.76
CA ALA A 382 -46.92 15.71 -11.44
C ALA A 382 -46.81 16.86 -10.43
N ASN A 383 -45.82 17.75 -10.63
CA ASN A 383 -45.71 18.97 -9.87
C ASN A 383 -46.01 20.15 -10.82
N PRO A 384 -47.21 20.75 -10.77
CA PRO A 384 -47.51 21.92 -11.56
C PRO A 384 -47.00 23.18 -10.85
N ALA A 385 -46.27 24.00 -11.60
CA ALA A 385 -46.16 25.43 -11.48
C ALA A 385 -45.70 26.02 -10.12
N LEU A 386 -44.49 26.62 -10.12
CA LEU A 386 -44.27 27.93 -9.50
C LEU A 386 -43.05 28.57 -10.19
N THR A 387 -43.35 29.40 -11.20
CA THR A 387 -42.45 30.42 -11.75
C THR A 387 -42.39 31.58 -10.77
N GLU A 388 -41.25 31.80 -10.11
CA GLU A 388 -40.97 33.05 -9.43
C GLU A 388 -39.68 33.64 -9.99
N THR A 389 -39.85 34.69 -10.78
CA THR A 389 -38.83 35.48 -11.46
C THR A 389 -38.35 36.55 -10.49
N ALA A 390 -37.17 36.38 -9.91
CA ALA A 390 -36.51 37.44 -9.13
C ALA A 390 -35.53 38.21 -10.03
N ALA A 391 -35.93 39.43 -10.39
CA ALA A 391 -35.11 40.40 -11.09
C ALA A 391 -33.99 40.92 -10.18
N VAL A 392 -32.74 40.84 -10.65
CA VAL A 392 -31.58 41.47 -10.02
C VAL A 392 -31.53 42.93 -10.48
N GLN A 393 -31.68 43.84 -9.53
CA GLN A 393 -31.60 45.28 -9.72
C GLN A 393 -30.14 45.73 -9.52
N GLU A 394 -29.52 46.23 -10.58
CA GLU A 394 -28.19 46.86 -10.54
C GLU A 394 -28.22 48.17 -9.73
N ALA A 395 -27.25 48.34 -8.84
CA ALA A 395 -26.99 49.60 -8.13
C ALA A 395 -25.80 50.33 -8.79
N PRO A 396 -25.89 51.65 -9.04
CA PRO A 396 -24.80 52.41 -9.65
C PRO A 396 -23.77 52.87 -8.61
N LEU A 397 -22.50 52.79 -9.02
CA LEU A 397 -21.34 53.41 -8.40
C LEU A 397 -21.52 54.94 -8.29
N LEU A 398 -21.35 55.47 -7.07
CA LEU A 398 -21.13 56.89 -6.83
C LEU A 398 -19.67 57.08 -6.42
N SER A 399 -18.95 57.83 -7.25
CA SER A 399 -17.65 58.43 -7.01
C SER A 399 -17.80 59.72 -6.21
N GLU A 400 -17.00 59.89 -5.16
CA GLU A 400 -16.28 61.14 -4.84
C GLU A 400 -14.93 60.80 -4.18
#